data_AF-A0A1S3DDQ0-F1
#
_entry.id   AF-A0A1S3DDQ0-F1
#
_cell.length_a   1.000
_cell.length_b   1.000
_cell.length_c   1.000
_cell.angle_alpha   90.00
_cell.angle_beta   90.00
_cell.angle_gamma   90.00
#
_symmetry.space_group_name_H-M   'P 1'
#
loop_
_entity.id
_entity.type
_entity.pdbx_description
1 polymer ?
#
loop_
_entity_poly.entity_id
_entity_poly.type
_entity_poly.pdbx_seq_one_letter_code
_entity_poly.pdbx_strand_id
1 'polypeptide(L)'
;MGWLAWERFRCNTDCKNDPENCISERLFRTMADLVVSEGYAAVGYEYINIDDCWLDKTRSFNGRLQADAKRFPRGIADLSNYVST
;
A
#
# COMPACT_ATOMS: atom_id res chain seq x y z
N MET A 1 -6.05 -14.93 -6.70
CA MET A 1 -4.80 -14.34 -7.27
C MET A 1 -4.67 -12.90 -6.79
N GLY A 2 -3.57 -12.19 -7.04
CA GLY A 2 -3.46 -10.81 -6.57
C GLY A 2 -2.32 -10.02 -7.15
N TRP A 3 -2.21 -8.78 -6.69
CA TRP A 3 -1.18 -7.82 -7.02
C TRP A 3 -0.27 -7.62 -5.80
N LEU A 4 1.05 -7.51 -6.02
CA LEU A 4 2.04 -7.34 -4.96
C LEU A 4 3.10 -6.33 -5.42
N ALA A 5 3.40 -5.34 -4.57
CA ALA A 5 4.15 -4.14 -4.98
C ALA A 5 5.62 -4.38 -5.35
N TRP A 6 6.26 -5.42 -4.81
CA TRP A 6 7.71 -5.55 -4.74
C TRP A 6 8.42 -5.52 -6.08
N GLU A 7 8.01 -6.36 -7.03
CA GLU A 7 8.79 -6.58 -8.26
C GLU A 7 8.96 -5.27 -9.06
N ARG A 8 7.87 -4.48 -9.12
CA ARG A 8 7.81 -3.23 -9.89
C ARG A 8 8.21 -1.98 -9.11
N PHE A 9 7.87 -1.90 -7.81
CA PHE A 9 8.03 -0.67 -7.01
C PHE A 9 9.14 -0.76 -5.96
N ARG A 10 9.56 -1.99 -5.58
CA ARG A 10 10.65 -2.26 -4.64
C ARG A 10 10.47 -1.46 -3.34
N CYS A 11 11.54 -0.86 -2.84
CA CYS A 11 11.57 -0.06 -1.62
C CYS A 11 11.64 1.46 -1.93
N ASN A 12 10.90 1.93 -2.93
CA ASN A 12 10.90 3.37 -3.24
C ASN A 12 10.16 4.16 -2.15
N THR A 13 10.87 4.88 -1.30
CA THR A 13 10.27 5.75 -0.27
C THR A 13 10.37 7.25 -0.57
N ASP A 14 10.89 7.63 -1.75
CA ASP A 14 11.05 9.05 -2.12
C ASP A 14 9.78 9.63 -2.72
N CYS A 15 8.77 9.83 -1.86
CA CYS A 15 7.50 10.42 -2.28
C CYS A 15 7.59 11.92 -2.63
N LYS A 16 8.75 12.56 -2.41
CA LYS A 16 8.93 13.98 -2.77
C LYS A 16 9.26 14.11 -4.24
N ASN A 17 10.18 13.29 -4.73
CA ASN A 17 10.62 13.36 -6.13
C ASN A 17 9.90 12.34 -7.03
N ASP A 18 9.28 11.30 -6.45
CA ASP A 18 8.55 10.26 -7.18
C ASP A 18 7.21 9.89 -6.50
N PRO A 19 6.25 10.84 -6.43
CA PRO A 19 5.02 10.69 -5.64
C PRO A 19 4.04 9.64 -6.17
N GLU A 20 4.14 9.26 -7.45
CA GLU A 20 3.25 8.29 -8.08
C GLU A 20 3.72 6.84 -7.93
N ASN A 21 5.02 6.63 -7.68
CA ASN A 21 5.60 5.28 -7.59
C ASN A 21 6.16 4.94 -6.21
N CYS A 22 6.21 5.90 -5.27
CA CYS A 22 6.67 5.59 -3.92
C CYS A 22 5.67 4.69 -3.16
N ILE A 23 6.19 3.84 -2.28
CA ILE A 23 5.42 2.99 -1.37
C ILE A 23 4.63 3.87 -0.41
N SER A 24 3.37 4.11 -0.74
CA SER A 24 2.47 5.01 -0.03
C SER A 24 1.04 4.51 -0.10
N GLU A 25 0.22 4.96 0.84
CA GLU A 25 -1.20 4.66 0.87
C GLU A 25 -1.91 5.06 -0.43
N ARG A 26 -1.47 6.15 -1.07
CA ARG A 26 -2.00 6.58 -2.38
C ARG A 26 -1.79 5.51 -3.44
N LEU A 27 -0.57 4.96 -3.55
CA LEU A 27 -0.25 3.91 -4.52
C LEU A 27 -1.20 2.71 -4.36
N PHE A 28 -1.39 2.22 -3.13
CA PHE A 28 -2.23 1.05 -2.88
C PHE A 28 -3.72 1.30 -3.15
N ARG A 29 -4.23 2.51 -2.89
CA ARG A 29 -5.61 2.87 -3.27
C ARG A 29 -5.80 2.91 -4.78
N THR A 30 -4.87 3.55 -5.49
CA THR A 30 -4.91 3.58 -6.96
C THR A 30 -4.85 2.17 -7.55
N MET A 31 -4.02 1.28 -6.99
CA MET A 31 -3.95 -0.11 -7.47
C MET A 31 -5.21 -0.90 -7.14
N ALA A 32 -5.84 -0.67 -5.97
CA ALA A 32 -7.13 -1.27 -5.65
C ALA A 32 -8.22 -0.82 -6.65
N ASP A 33 -8.29 0.47 -6.94
CA ASP A 33 -9.25 1.02 -7.91
C ASP A 33 -9.06 0.40 -9.31
N LEU A 34 -7.81 0.33 -9.78
CA LEU A 34 -7.48 -0.25 -11.09
C LEU A 34 -7.77 -1.75 -11.16
N VAL A 35 -7.53 -2.50 -10.09
CA VAL A 35 -7.85 -3.94 -10.04
C VAL A 35 -9.35 -4.16 -10.27
N VAL A 36 -10.20 -3.25 -9.79
CA VAL A 36 -11.65 -3.30 -10.04
C VAL A 36 -12.01 -2.73 -11.42
N SER A 37 -11.61 -1.48 -11.71
CA SER A 37 -12.06 -0.73 -12.90
C SER A 37 -11.62 -1.37 -14.20
N GLU A 38 -10.45 -2.02 -14.22
CA GLU A 38 -9.88 -2.66 -15.40
C GLU A 38 -10.21 -4.17 -15.48
N GLY A 39 -11.07 -4.68 -14.58
CA GLY A 39 -11.60 -6.04 -14.66
C GLY A 39 -10.68 -7.16 -14.15
N TYR A 40 -9.56 -6.84 -13.50
CA TYR A 40 -8.70 -7.87 -12.88
C TYR A 40 -9.44 -8.62 -11.78
N ALA A 41 -10.24 -7.93 -10.96
CA ALA A 41 -11.08 -8.54 -9.95
C ALA A 41 -12.08 -9.53 -10.56
N ALA A 42 -12.66 -9.21 -11.72
CA ALA A 42 -13.62 -10.07 -12.41
C ALA A 42 -13.01 -11.40 -12.90
N VAL A 43 -11.68 -11.48 -12.99
CA VAL A 43 -10.94 -12.70 -13.35
C VAL A 43 -10.14 -13.30 -12.18
N GLY A 44 -10.46 -12.91 -10.94
CA GLY A 44 -9.97 -13.57 -9.72
C GLY A 44 -8.72 -12.96 -9.07
N TYR A 45 -8.31 -11.74 -9.45
CA TYR A 45 -7.32 -10.96 -8.70
C TYR A 45 -7.98 -10.23 -7.54
N GLU A 46 -7.90 -10.81 -6.34
CA GLU A 46 -8.66 -10.42 -5.15
C GLU A 46 -7.78 -9.84 -4.03
N TYR A 47 -6.46 -10.00 -4.13
CA TYR A 47 -5.52 -9.58 -3.08
C TYR A 47 -4.70 -8.37 -3.53
N ILE A 48 -4.66 -7.35 -2.68
CA ILE A 48 -3.72 -6.21 -2.76
C ILE A 48 -2.69 -6.37 -1.65
N ASN A 49 -1.47 -6.74 -2.02
CA ASN A 49 -0.42 -7.07 -1.06
C ASN A 49 0.61 -5.95 -0.94
N ILE A 50 0.77 -5.45 0.28
CA ILE A 50 1.86 -4.57 0.68
C ILE A 50 3.08 -5.45 0.98
N ASP A 51 4.22 -5.15 0.34
CA ASP A 51 5.49 -5.83 0.60
C ASP A 51 6.33 -5.04 1.62
N ASP A 52 7.66 -5.07 1.55
CA ASP A 52 8.53 -4.35 2.48
C ASP A 52 8.39 -2.80 2.39
N CYS A 53 8.99 -2.10 3.34
CA CYS A 53 9.17 -0.64 3.37
C CYS A 53 7.90 0.19 3.66
N TRP A 54 6.80 -0.41 4.11
CA TRP A 54 5.62 0.32 4.61
C TRP A 54 5.76 0.83 6.05
N LEU A 55 6.63 0.17 6.84
CA LEU A 55 6.81 0.42 8.26
C LEU A 55 7.52 1.75 8.54
N ASP A 56 7.19 2.33 9.68
CA ASP A 56 8.02 3.35 10.31
C ASP A 56 9.34 2.73 10.80
N LYS A 57 10.38 3.56 10.91
CA LYS A 57 11.71 3.16 11.39
C LYS A 57 11.71 2.72 12.85
N THR A 58 10.71 3.15 13.62
CA THR A 58 10.58 2.85 15.04
C THR A 58 9.22 2.28 15.39
N ARG A 59 9.22 1.30 16.27
CA ARG A 59 8.00 0.81 16.93
C ARG A 59 7.42 1.90 17.83
N SER A 60 6.13 1.79 18.12
CA SER A 60 5.48 2.63 19.13
C SER A 60 6.06 2.37 20.52
N PHE A 61 5.73 3.23 21.48
CA PHE A 61 6.12 3.07 22.89
C PHE A 61 5.72 1.69 23.48
N ASN A 62 4.60 1.11 23.02
CA ASN A 62 4.15 -0.22 23.43
C ASN A 62 4.70 -1.37 22.56
N GLY A 63 5.72 -1.13 21.74
CA GLY A 63 6.40 -2.15 20.93
C GLY A 63 5.65 -2.59 19.67
N ARG A 64 4.54 -1.95 19.31
CA ARG A 64 3.77 -2.28 18.10
C ARG A 64 4.43 -1.73 16.85
N LEU A 65 4.24 -2.46 15.74
CA LEU A 65 4.57 -1.97 14.41
C LEU A 65 3.68 -0.78 14.07
N GLN A 66 4.23 0.19 13.34
CA GLN A 66 3.54 1.40 12.89
C GLN A 66 3.79 1.58 11.41
N ALA A 67 2.80 2.07 10.68
CA ALA A 67 3.01 2.51 9.31
C ALA A 67 3.77 3.84 9.32
N ASP A 68 4.54 4.10 8.28
CA ASP A 68 5.19 5.40 8.10
C ASP A 68 4.14 6.52 8.04
N ALA A 69 4.17 7.43 9.01
CA ALA A 69 3.13 8.45 9.16
C ALA A 69 3.06 9.46 8.00
N LYS A 70 4.13 9.62 7.21
CA LYS A 70 4.12 10.52 6.05
C LYS A 70 3.54 9.85 4.82
N ARG A 71 3.84 8.56 4.61
CA ARG A 71 3.44 7.80 3.41
C ARG A 71 2.10 7.09 3.60
N PHE A 72 1.73 6.78 4.84
CA PHE A 72 0.46 6.15 5.23
C PHE A 72 -0.23 6.96 6.34
N PRO A 73 -0.62 8.22 6.06
CA PRO A 73 -1.14 9.14 7.07
C PRO A 73 -2.46 8.68 7.72
N ARG A 74 -3.27 7.85 7.04
CA ARG A 74 -4.50 7.28 7.63
C ARG A 74 -4.28 5.90 8.26
N GLY A 75 -3.09 5.34 8.12
CA GLY A 75 -2.70 4.04 8.67
C GLY A 75 -3.26 2.83 7.90
N ILE A 76 -2.77 1.64 8.25
CA ILE A 76 -3.11 0.38 7.56
C ILE A 76 -4.57 -0.04 7.77
N ALA A 77 -5.16 0.26 8.94
CA ALA A 77 -6.55 -0.09 9.21
C ALA A 77 -7.52 0.63 8.25
N ASP A 78 -7.29 1.92 7.99
CA ASP A 78 -8.08 2.67 7.01
C ASP A 78 -7.90 2.11 5.60
N LEU A 79 -6.65 1.87 5.18
CA LEU A 79 -6.36 1.27 3.88
C LEU A 79 -7.01 -0.12 3.72
N SER A 80 -7.00 -0.95 4.76
CA SER A 80 -7.66 -2.26 4.75
C SER A 80 -9.17 -2.14 4.58
N ASN A 81 -9.81 -1.18 5.27
CA ASN A 81 -11.23 -0.92 5.12
C ASN A 81 -11.56 -0.45 3.69
N TYR A 82 -10.70 0.39 3.11
CA TYR A 82 -10.85 0.84 1.73
C TYR A 82 -10.83 -0.32 0.73
N VAL A 83 -9.85 -1.22 0.83
CA VAL A 83 -9.70 -2.37 -0.09
C VAL A 83 -10.83 -3.38 0.06
N SER A 84 -11.49 -3.44 1.23
CA SER A 84 -12.56 -4.39 1.52
C SER A 84 -13.95 -3.89 1.14
N THR A 85 -14.06 -2.66 0.62
CA THR A 85 -15.33 -2.05 0.18
C THR A 85 -15.58 -2.35 -1.29
#